data_AF-A0A7Y5Y7I8-F1
#
_entry.id   AF-A0A7Y5Y7I8-F1
#
_cell.length_a   1.000
_cell.length_b   1.000
_cell.length_c   1.000
_cell.angle_alpha   90.00
_cell.angle_beta   90.00
_cell.angle_gamma   90.00
#
_symmetry.space_group_name_H-M   'P 1'
#
loop_
_entity.id
_entity.type
_entity.pdbx_description
1 polymer ?
#
loop_
_entity_poly.entity_id
_entity_poly.type
_entity_poly.pdbx_seq_one_letter_code
_entity_poly.pdbx_strand_id
1 'polypeptide(L)'
;MVRVNEYLPMQRLPVLDPRRLADLGEELESHPGALSFLGSYLELLPDRLASVSAAVRAGDEAAAMDRALSLKVTSTMVGALQLAAVAEALEPLVCAGDWNALDGVLQDLAPAVAAVQKAGTAVVNGVLHP
;
A
#
# COMPACT_ATOMS: atom_id res chain seq x y z
N MET A 1 -16.62 -7.00 -24.29
CA MET A 1 -17.32 -6.39 -23.14
C MET A 1 -16.90 -7.18 -21.90
N VAL A 2 -15.71 -6.88 -21.37
CA VAL A 2 -15.17 -7.56 -20.17
C VAL A 2 -15.19 -6.54 -19.04
N ARG A 3 -16.23 -6.61 -18.22
CA ARG A 3 -16.36 -5.84 -16.97
C ARG A 3 -17.15 -6.67 -15.98
N VAL A 4 -16.48 -7.61 -15.32
CA VAL A 4 -16.77 -8.00 -13.94
C VAL A 4 -15.55 -8.77 -13.40
N ASN A 5 -15.02 -8.36 -12.25
CA ASN A 5 -14.51 -9.32 -11.25
C ASN A 5 -13.04 -9.80 -11.23
N GLU A 6 -12.03 -8.94 -11.41
CA GLU A 6 -10.67 -9.22 -10.88
C GLU A 6 -10.21 -8.31 -9.73
N TYR A 7 -10.97 -7.25 -9.41
CA TYR A 7 -10.70 -6.34 -8.29
C TYR A 7 -11.32 -6.78 -6.94
N LEU A 8 -12.14 -7.83 -6.94
CA LEU A 8 -12.85 -8.34 -5.75
C LEU A 8 -11.99 -9.00 -4.66
N PRO A 9 -10.79 -9.58 -4.89
CA PRO A 9 -9.98 -10.09 -3.78
C PRO A 9 -9.42 -8.96 -2.89
N MET A 10 -9.11 -7.79 -3.46
CA MET A 10 -8.50 -6.67 -2.71
C MET A 10 -9.48 -6.00 -1.74
N GLN A 11 -10.78 -5.98 -2.06
CA GLN A 11 -11.81 -5.42 -1.18
C GLN A 11 -12.02 -6.23 0.12
N ARG A 12 -11.56 -7.48 0.16
CA ARG A 12 -11.65 -8.35 1.34
C ARG A 12 -10.40 -8.33 2.22
N LEU A 13 -9.30 -7.74 1.75
CA LEU A 13 -8.08 -7.62 2.54
C LEU A 13 -8.25 -6.54 3.60
N PRO A 14 -7.66 -6.73 4.80
CA PRO A 14 -7.68 -5.70 5.81
C PRO A 14 -6.91 -4.46 5.32
N VAL A 15 -7.47 -3.29 5.60
CA VAL A 15 -6.78 -2.01 5.41
C VAL A 15 -5.51 -1.95 6.27
N LEU A 16 -5.59 -2.53 7.47
CA LEU A 16 -4.47 -2.71 8.39
C LEU A 16 -4.70 -4.01 9.19
N ASP A 17 -3.82 -4.99 9.05
CA ASP A 17 -3.89 -6.26 9.78
C ASP A 17 -3.20 -6.11 11.15
N PRO A 18 -3.94 -6.14 12.26
CA PRO A 18 -3.36 -5.97 13.59
C PRO A 18 -2.35 -7.06 13.94
N ARG A 19 -2.50 -8.26 13.38
CA ARG A 19 -1.58 -9.38 13.64
C ARG A 19 -0.18 -9.07 13.12
N ARG A 20 -0.07 -8.37 11.98
CA ARG A 20 1.24 -7.96 11.44
C ARG A 20 1.93 -6.92 12.29
N LEU A 21 1.18 -5.99 12.90
CA LEU A 21 1.77 -5.04 13.84
C LEU A 21 2.19 -5.72 15.15
N ALA A 22 1.45 -6.75 15.60
CA ALA A 22 1.86 -7.58 16.73
C ALA A 22 3.14 -8.36 16.41
N ASP A 23 3.16 -9.09 15.28
CA ASP A 23 4.34 -9.82 14.78
C ASP A 23 5.56 -8.88 14.69
N LEU A 24 5.40 -7.69 14.11
CA LEU A 24 6.46 -6.69 14.02
C LEU A 24 6.94 -6.22 15.40
N GLY A 25 6.04 -6.11 16.37
CA GLY A 25 6.38 -5.79 17.75
C GLY A 25 7.20 -6.91 18.42
N GLU A 26 6.89 -8.16 18.14
CA GLU A 26 7.66 -9.33 18.59
C GLU A 26 9.04 -9.38 17.93
N GLU A 27 9.11 -9.21 16.61
CA GLU A 27 10.37 -9.19 15.84
C GLU A 27 11.32 -8.07 16.28
N LEU A 28 10.78 -6.91 16.66
CA LEU A 28 11.55 -5.78 17.18
C LEU A 28 11.79 -5.85 18.69
N GLU A 29 11.24 -6.85 19.37
CA GLU A 29 11.17 -6.93 20.84
C GLU A 29 10.63 -5.64 21.48
N SER A 30 9.74 -4.92 20.77
CA SER A 30 9.30 -3.58 21.13
C SER A 30 7.97 -3.21 20.45
N HIS A 31 6.88 -3.29 21.21
CA HIS A 31 5.57 -2.80 20.76
C HIS A 31 5.57 -1.28 20.45
N PRO A 32 6.16 -0.39 21.28
CA PRO A 32 6.30 1.02 20.91
C PRO A 32 7.17 1.23 19.66
N GLY A 33 8.13 0.34 19.41
CA GLY A 33 8.94 0.31 18.20
C GLY A 33 8.11 0.04 16.95
N ALA A 34 7.21 -0.94 17.00
CA ALA A 34 6.28 -1.23 15.90
C ALA A 34 5.31 -0.06 15.62
N LEU A 35 4.80 0.60 16.67
CA LEU A 35 3.96 1.81 16.52
C LEU A 35 4.74 2.98 15.92
N SER A 36 6.00 3.16 16.32
CA SER A 36 6.88 4.18 15.74
C SER A 36 7.17 3.90 14.26
N PHE A 37 7.38 2.63 13.90
CA PHE A 37 7.57 2.22 12.51
C PHE A 37 6.31 2.48 11.67
N LEU A 38 5.13 2.16 12.20
CA LEU A 38 3.86 2.50 11.57
C LEU A 38 3.75 4.02 11.37
N GLY A 39 4.07 4.82 12.38
CA GLY A 39 4.10 6.29 12.28
C GLY A 39 4.97 6.79 11.12
N SER A 40 6.23 6.35 11.08
CA SER A 40 7.16 6.70 9.99
C SER A 40 6.67 6.25 8.61
N TYR A 41 6.05 5.06 8.54
CA TYR A 41 5.45 4.58 7.29
C TYR A 41 4.31 5.50 6.81
N LEU A 42 3.44 5.95 7.74
CA LEU A 42 2.31 6.83 7.42
C LEU A 42 2.77 8.22 6.94
N GLU A 43 3.83 8.76 7.56
CA GLU A 43 4.43 10.04 7.16
C GLU A 43 4.96 10.01 5.72
N LEU A 44 5.56 8.90 5.31
CA LEU A 44 6.13 8.73 3.96
C LEU A 44 5.09 8.34 2.89
N LEU A 45 3.89 7.92 3.29
CA LEU A 45 2.92 7.33 2.38
C LEU A 45 2.38 8.30 1.30
N PRO A 46 2.08 9.60 1.58
CA PRO A 46 1.70 10.56 0.54
C PRO A 46 2.77 10.72 -0.54
N ASP A 47 4.04 10.79 -0.14
CA ASP A 47 5.15 11.00 -1.06
C ASP A 47 5.36 9.76 -1.94
N ARG A 48 5.20 8.55 -1.36
CA ARG A 48 5.23 7.30 -2.11
C ARG A 48 4.11 7.24 -3.16
N LEU A 49 2.89 7.64 -2.80
CA LEU A 49 1.77 7.73 -3.74
C LEU A 49 2.07 8.68 -4.91
N ALA A 50 2.57 9.88 -4.60
CA ALA A 50 2.93 10.87 -5.62
C ALA A 50 4.04 10.34 -6.54
N SER A 51 5.05 9.69 -5.96
CA SER A 51 6.20 9.12 -6.66
C SER A 51 5.79 8.00 -7.62
N VAL A 52 4.96 7.04 -7.18
CA VAL A 52 4.42 5.97 -8.04
C VAL A 52 3.59 6.58 -9.19
N SER A 53 2.69 7.51 -8.85
CA SER A 53 1.82 8.15 -9.85
C SER A 53 2.61 8.92 -10.90
N ALA A 54 3.69 9.59 -10.50
CA ALA A 54 4.56 10.32 -11.42
C ALA A 54 5.31 9.39 -12.38
N ALA A 55 5.85 8.28 -11.87
CA ALA A 55 6.56 7.29 -12.68
C ALA A 55 5.66 6.63 -13.73
N VAL A 56 4.44 6.24 -13.33
CA VAL A 56 3.44 5.67 -14.23
C VAL A 56 3.03 6.67 -15.32
N ARG A 57 2.74 7.92 -14.95
CA ARG A 57 2.36 8.97 -15.93
C ARG A 57 3.49 9.34 -16.89
N ALA A 58 4.75 9.17 -16.47
CA ALA A 58 5.90 9.38 -17.32
C ALA A 58 6.19 8.21 -18.26
N GLY A 59 5.51 7.06 -18.08
CA GLY A 59 5.82 5.83 -18.82
C GLY A 59 7.20 5.26 -18.48
N ASP A 60 7.75 5.59 -17.31
CA ASP A 60 9.06 5.14 -16.87
C ASP A 60 8.93 3.75 -16.24
N GLU A 61 9.10 2.70 -17.05
CA GLU A 61 8.94 1.30 -16.63
C GLU A 61 9.80 0.92 -15.42
N ALA A 62 11.11 1.18 -15.50
CA ALA A 62 12.04 0.82 -14.44
C ALA A 62 11.66 1.51 -13.13
N ALA A 63 11.35 2.80 -13.21
CA ALA A 63 11.07 3.59 -12.04
C ALA A 63 9.63 3.42 -11.53
N ALA A 64 8.68 2.96 -12.35
CA ALA A 64 7.34 2.57 -11.92
C ALA A 64 7.38 1.21 -11.19
N MET A 65 8.12 0.24 -11.72
CA MET A 65 8.30 -1.08 -11.11
C MET A 65 8.98 -0.97 -9.74
N ASP A 66 10.10 -0.25 -9.65
CA ASP A 66 10.84 -0.06 -8.39
C ASP A 66 9.95 0.54 -7.28
N ARG A 67 9.20 1.59 -7.63
CA ARG A 67 8.32 2.26 -6.67
C ARG A 67 7.12 1.41 -6.27
N ALA A 68 6.54 0.65 -7.19
CA ALA A 68 5.45 -0.28 -6.90
C ALA A 68 5.90 -1.38 -5.94
N LEU A 69 7.07 -2.00 -6.19
CA LEU A 69 7.67 -3.01 -5.31
C LEU A 69 7.98 -2.46 -3.92
N SER A 70 8.60 -1.28 -3.85
CA SER A 70 8.90 -0.60 -2.60
C SER A 70 7.64 -0.32 -1.78
N LEU A 71 6.57 0.17 -2.43
CA LEU A 71 5.28 0.40 -1.79
C LEU A 71 4.64 -0.91 -1.30
N LYS A 72 4.65 -1.96 -2.11
CA LYS A 72 4.12 -3.29 -1.75
C LYS A 72 4.83 -3.87 -0.52
N VAL A 73 6.16 -3.93 -0.56
CA VAL A 73 6.97 -4.53 0.52
C VAL A 73 6.75 -3.78 1.82
N THR A 74 6.89 -2.45 1.79
CA THR A 74 6.74 -1.64 3.01
C THR A 74 5.31 -1.64 3.55
N SER A 75 4.29 -1.71 2.70
CA SER A 75 2.89 -1.85 3.11
C SER A 75 2.63 -3.22 3.74
N THR A 76 3.26 -4.28 3.24
CA THR A 76 3.14 -5.64 3.79
C THR A 76 3.70 -5.72 5.20
N MET A 77 4.85 -5.07 5.47
CA MET A 77 5.49 -5.06 6.79
C MET A 77 4.59 -4.49 7.88
N VAL A 78 3.79 -3.46 7.57
CA VAL A 78 2.87 -2.84 8.53
C VAL A 78 1.47 -3.44 8.53
N GLY A 79 1.23 -4.48 7.71
CA GLY A 79 -0.09 -5.10 7.58
C GLY A 79 -1.08 -4.31 6.73
N ALA A 80 -0.65 -3.34 5.93
CA ALA A 80 -1.51 -2.62 4.99
C ALA A 80 -1.80 -3.47 3.74
N LEU A 81 -2.43 -4.63 3.94
CA LEU A 81 -2.53 -5.72 2.95
C LEU A 81 -3.35 -5.32 1.73
N GLN A 82 -4.43 -4.54 1.91
CA GLN A 82 -5.20 -4.02 0.78
C GLN A 82 -4.34 -3.13 -0.12
N LEU A 83 -3.56 -2.20 0.46
CA LEU A 83 -2.69 -1.32 -0.31
C LEU A 83 -1.53 -2.09 -0.96
N ALA A 84 -0.98 -3.08 -0.27
CA ALA A 84 0.03 -3.96 -0.85
C ALA A 84 -0.48 -4.69 -2.10
N ALA A 85 -1.73 -5.17 -2.08
CA ALA A 85 -2.33 -5.82 -3.24
C ALA A 85 -2.60 -4.86 -4.41
N VAL A 86 -3.03 -3.62 -4.14
CA VAL A 86 -3.19 -2.60 -5.19
C VAL A 86 -1.83 -2.26 -5.82
N ALA A 87 -0.77 -2.15 -5.02
CA ALA A 87 0.58 -1.93 -5.52
C ALA A 87 1.09 -3.12 -6.35
N GLU A 88 0.80 -4.36 -5.92
CA GLU A 88 1.12 -5.58 -6.66
C GLU A 88 0.44 -5.64 -8.03
N ALA A 89 -0.80 -5.16 -8.15
CA ALA A 89 -1.53 -5.12 -9.42
C ALA A 89 -0.87 -4.21 -10.47
N LEU A 90 0.01 -3.28 -10.08
CA LEU A 90 0.77 -2.45 -11.00
C LEU A 90 1.86 -3.26 -11.73
N GLU A 91 2.49 -4.24 -11.06
CA GLU A 91 3.67 -4.97 -11.55
C GLU A 91 3.45 -5.62 -12.94
N PRO A 92 2.41 -6.46 -13.17
CA PRO A 92 2.21 -7.07 -14.48
C PRO A 92 1.86 -6.06 -15.57
N LEU A 93 1.18 -4.97 -15.24
CA LEU A 93 0.81 -3.93 -16.20
C LEU A 93 2.00 -3.06 -16.62
N VAL A 94 2.88 -2.73 -15.66
CA VAL A 94 4.15 -2.05 -15.96
C VAL A 94 5.02 -2.93 -16.87
N CYS A 95 5.16 -4.22 -16.54
CA CYS A 95 5.93 -5.18 -17.34
C CYS A 95 5.35 -5.34 -18.77
N ALA A 96 4.01 -5.28 -18.91
CA ALA A 96 3.35 -5.34 -20.21
C ALA A 96 3.36 -4.01 -20.99
N GLY A 97 3.78 -2.91 -20.36
CA GLY A 97 3.68 -1.56 -20.93
C GLY A 97 2.24 -1.08 -21.15
N ASP A 98 1.26 -1.63 -20.41
CA ASP A 98 -0.16 -1.24 -20.52
C ASP A 98 -0.46 -0.01 -19.66
N TRP A 99 0.05 1.14 -20.11
CA TRP A 99 -0.11 2.43 -19.42
C TRP A 99 -1.56 2.89 -19.29
N ASN A 100 -2.44 2.48 -20.22
CA ASN A 100 -3.86 2.80 -20.14
C ASN A 100 -4.56 2.00 -19.02
N ALA A 101 -4.23 0.72 -18.85
CA ALA A 101 -4.76 -0.07 -17.73
C ALA A 101 -4.22 0.42 -16.38
N LEU A 102 -2.98 0.91 -16.34
CA LEU A 102 -2.36 1.46 -15.14
C LEU A 102 -3.11 2.68 -14.58
N ASP A 103 -3.69 3.52 -15.43
CA ASP A 103 -4.53 4.64 -14.97
C ASP A 103 -5.73 4.17 -14.13
N GLY A 104 -6.31 3.00 -14.46
CA GLY A 104 -7.37 2.39 -13.66
C GLY A 104 -6.88 1.99 -12.27
N VAL A 105 -5.70 1.38 -12.17
CA VAL A 105 -5.12 0.99 -10.87
C VAL A 105 -4.71 2.22 -10.05
N LEU A 106 -4.22 3.29 -10.68
CA LEU A 106 -3.91 4.55 -9.99
C LEU A 106 -5.16 5.19 -9.36
N GLN A 107 -6.35 5.00 -9.93
CA GLN A 107 -7.61 5.47 -9.34
C GLN A 107 -7.94 4.74 -8.03
N ASP A 108 -7.52 3.48 -7.88
CA ASP A 108 -7.70 2.69 -6.67
C ASP A 108 -6.58 2.92 -5.63
N LEU A 109 -5.41 3.39 -6.06
CA LEU A 109 -4.24 3.57 -5.19
C LEU A 109 -4.44 4.71 -4.17
N ALA A 110 -4.95 5.86 -4.61
CA ALA A 110 -5.21 7.00 -3.73
C ALA A 110 -6.22 6.70 -2.59
N PRO A 111 -7.40 6.10 -2.84
CA PRO A 111 -8.32 5.75 -1.76
C PRO A 111 -7.76 4.66 -0.83
N ALA A 112 -6.97 3.71 -1.34
CA ALA A 112 -6.29 2.72 -0.49
C ALA A 112 -5.28 3.40 0.46
N VAL A 113 -4.48 4.35 -0.03
CA VAL A 113 -3.58 5.16 0.81
C VAL A 113 -4.33 5.95 1.87
N ALA A 114 -5.43 6.61 1.50
CA ALA A 114 -6.25 7.37 2.45
C ALA A 114 -6.87 6.47 3.53
N ALA A 115 -7.30 5.26 3.18
CA ALA A 115 -7.82 4.28 4.12
C ALA A 115 -6.74 3.85 5.14
N VAL A 116 -5.53 3.57 4.66
CA VAL A 116 -4.38 3.21 5.51
C VAL A 116 -3.99 4.35 6.43
N GLN A 117 -3.95 5.59 5.93
CA GLN A 117 -3.71 6.78 6.77
C GLN A 117 -4.73 6.89 7.89
N LYS A 118 -6.01 6.81 7.57
CA LYS A 118 -7.09 6.89 8.56
C LYS A 118 -6.95 5.79 9.62
N ALA A 119 -6.78 4.54 9.20
CA ALA A 119 -6.68 3.40 10.11
C ALA A 119 -5.40 3.47 10.97
N GLY A 120 -4.26 3.72 10.34
CA GLY A 120 -2.97 3.80 11.02
C GLY A 120 -2.88 4.96 12.00
N THR A 121 -3.38 6.16 11.67
CA THR A 121 -3.42 7.28 12.62
C THR A 121 -4.32 6.97 13.82
N ALA A 122 -5.42 6.23 13.63
CA ALA A 122 -6.24 5.78 14.75
C ALA A 122 -5.48 4.81 15.67
N VAL A 123 -4.67 3.90 15.11
CA VAL A 123 -3.82 2.98 15.88
C VAL A 123 -2.72 3.73 16.64
N VAL A 124 -1.96 4.59 15.96
CA VAL A 124 -0.85 5.36 16.56
C VAL A 124 -1.34 6.27 17.69
N ASN A 125 -2.52 6.87 17.54
CA ASN A 125 -3.11 7.73 18.58
C ASN A 125 -3.80 6.95 19.71
N GLY A 126 -3.79 5.61 19.69
CA GLY A 126 -4.46 4.76 20.69
C GLY A 126 -5.99 4.81 20.63
N VAL A 127 -6.57 5.31 19.52
CA VAL A 127 -8.02 5.31 19.27
C VAL A 127 -8.50 3.92 18.85
N LEU A 128 -7.61 3.14 18.23
CA LEU A 128 -7.82 1.74 17.90
C LEU A 128 -6.67 0.93 18.50
N HIS A 129 -6.98 -0.07 19.32
CA HIS A 129 -5.98 -1.05 19.73
C HIS A 129 -5.93 -2.16 18.67
N PRO A 130 -4.74 -2.49 18.14
CA PRO A 130 -4.58 -3.67 17.30
C PRO A 130 -4.87 -4.95 18.08
#